data_AF-A0A969X393-F1
#
_entry.id   AF-A0A969X393-F1
#
_cell.length_a   1.000
_cell.length_b   1.000
_cell.length_c   1.000
_cell.angle_alpha   90.00
_cell.angle_beta   90.00
_cell.angle_gamma   90.00
#
_symmetry.space_group_name_H-M   'P 1'
#
loop_
_entity.id
_entity.type
_entity.pdbx_description
1 polymer ?
#
loop_
_entity_poly.entity_id
_entity_poly.type
_entity_poly.pdbx_seq_one_letter_code
_entity_poly.pdbx_strand_id
1 'polypeptide(L)'
;YLIEQNKKPIAVRLLNSTFNASCAYQNKVYSDKRKDIKEYEQKTYINFKNIIYWLDQCQKSGYLQEPELINEAVNLQELCCNQA
;
A
#
# COMPACT_ATOMS: atom_id res chain seq x y z
N TYR A 1 8.99 12.41 -10.99
CA TYR A 1 10.18 12.04 -10.19
C TYR A 1 10.74 10.64 -10.50
N LEU A 2 10.13 9.54 -10.04
CA LEU A 2 10.72 8.18 -10.21
C LEU A 2 10.88 7.74 -11.68
N ILE A 3 9.92 8.08 -12.54
CA ILE A 3 9.97 7.74 -13.97
C ILE A 3 11.14 8.46 -14.66
N GLU A 4 11.34 9.74 -14.36
CA GLU A 4 12.42 10.57 -14.91
C GLU A 4 13.81 10.08 -14.47
N GLN A 5 13.90 9.42 -13.32
CA GLN A 5 15.11 8.77 -12.81
C GLN A 5 15.34 7.34 -13.35
N ASN A 6 14.63 6.93 -14.40
CA ASN A 6 14.65 5.56 -14.94
C ASN A 6 14.21 4.48 -13.92
N LYS A 7 13.40 4.83 -12.91
CA LYS A 7 12.85 3.89 -11.90
C LYS A 7 11.38 3.55 -12.17
N LYS A 8 10.96 3.52 -13.45
CA LYS A 8 9.60 3.15 -13.88
C LYS A 8 9.08 1.85 -13.24
N PRO A 9 9.87 0.75 -13.11
CA PRO A 9 9.37 -0.47 -12.48
C PRO A 9 8.93 -0.28 -11.02
N ILE A 10 9.63 0.56 -10.25
CA ILE A 10 9.28 0.87 -8.86
C ILE A 10 8.03 1.73 -8.81
N ALA A 11 7.94 2.76 -9.66
CA ALA A 11 6.75 3.61 -9.77
C ALA A 11 5.48 2.80 -10.07
N VAL A 12 5.57 1.84 -11.01
CA VAL A 12 4.46 0.93 -11.33
C VAL A 12 4.09 0.03 -10.15
N ARG A 13 5.08 -0.48 -9.41
CA ARG A 13 4.81 -1.31 -8.21
C ARG A 13 4.12 -0.52 -7.11
N LEU A 14 4.55 0.70 -6.85
CA LEU A 14 3.89 1.60 -5.90
C LEU A 14 2.45 1.88 -6.33
N LEU A 15 2.25 2.34 -7.58
CA LEU A 15 0.92 2.63 -8.12
C LEU A 15 -0.03 1.43 -8.04
N ASN A 16 0.41 0.26 -8.50
CA ASN A 16 -0.42 -0.94 -8.47
C ASN A 16 -0.75 -1.38 -7.05
N SER A 17 0.23 -1.32 -6.14
CA SER A 17 -0.01 -1.72 -4.74
C SER A 17 -0.97 -0.76 -4.06
N THR A 18 -0.83 0.56 -4.27
CA THR A 18 -1.76 1.57 -3.75
C THR A 18 -3.17 1.37 -4.31
N PHE A 19 -3.31 1.19 -5.63
CA PHE A 19 -4.60 0.93 -6.26
C PHE A 19 -5.26 -0.34 -5.70
N ASN A 20 -4.51 -1.43 -5.61
CA ASN A 20 -5.01 -2.71 -5.12
C ASN A 20 -5.35 -2.67 -3.61
N ALA A 21 -4.61 -1.90 -2.80
CA ALA A 21 -4.94 -1.69 -1.39
C ALA A 21 -6.30 -1.01 -1.25
N SER A 22 -6.52 0.08 -2.01
CA SER A 22 -7.78 0.82 -2.01
C SER A 22 -8.95 -0.04 -2.48
N CYS A 23 -8.81 -0.76 -3.59
CA CYS A 23 -9.85 -1.65 -4.10
C CYS A 23 -10.17 -2.78 -3.12
N ALA A 24 -9.15 -3.43 -2.54
CA ALA A 24 -9.37 -4.48 -1.55
C ALA A 24 -10.09 -3.95 -0.31
N TYR A 25 -9.70 -2.78 0.19
CA TYR A 25 -10.34 -2.19 1.36
C TYR A 25 -11.81 -1.81 1.08
N GLN A 26 -12.08 -1.21 -0.08
CA GLN A 26 -13.45 -0.91 -0.48
C GLN A 26 -14.31 -2.18 -0.55
N ASN A 27 -13.77 -3.26 -1.13
CA ASN A 27 -14.48 -4.54 -1.19
C ASN A 27 -14.70 -5.15 0.20
N LYS A 28 -13.76 -4.99 1.15
CA LYS A 28 -13.95 -5.37 2.56
C LYS A 28 -15.17 -4.65 3.14
N VAL A 29 -15.26 -3.33 2.95
CA VAL A 29 -16.33 -2.48 3.51
C VAL A 29 -17.72 -2.84 2.98
N TYR A 30 -17.82 -3.17 1.69
CA TYR A 30 -19.11 -3.50 1.05
C TYR A 30 -19.44 -5.00 1.02
N SER A 31 -18.62 -5.85 1.63
CA SER A 31 -18.87 -7.30 1.61
C SER A 31 -19.79 -7.73 2.75
N ASP A 32 -20.85 -8.47 2.39
CA ASP A 32 -21.76 -9.09 3.36
C ASP A 32 -21.30 -10.50 3.80
N LYS A 33 -20.24 -11.04 3.19
CA LYS A 33 -19.76 -12.39 3.45
C LYS A 33 -18.50 -12.36 4.30
N ARG A 34 -18.57 -12.93 5.51
CA ARG A 34 -17.43 -13.00 6.44
C ARG A 34 -16.15 -13.61 5.84
N LYS A 35 -16.27 -14.59 4.94
CA LYS A 35 -15.13 -15.19 4.24
C LYS A 35 -14.43 -14.16 3.34
N ASP A 36 -15.21 -13.40 2.59
CA ASP A 36 -14.72 -12.42 1.64
C ASP A 36 -14.12 -11.21 2.37
N ILE A 37 -14.71 -10.78 3.49
CA ILE A 37 -14.15 -9.75 4.39
C ILE A 37 -12.71 -10.10 4.79
N LYS A 38 -12.47 -11.33 5.27
CA LYS A 38 -11.13 -11.78 5.68
C LYS A 38 -10.14 -11.82 4.52
N GLU A 39 -10.60 -12.26 3.35
CA GLU A 39 -9.78 -12.29 2.14
C GLU A 39 -9.37 -10.87 1.72
N TYR A 40 -10.31 -9.93 1.71
CA TYR A 40 -10.06 -8.55 1.36
C TYR A 40 -9.18 -7.84 2.39
N GLU A 41 -9.37 -8.11 3.68
CA GLU A 41 -8.50 -7.63 4.75
C GLU A 41 -7.04 -8.08 4.54
N GLN A 42 -6.83 -9.37 4.24
CA GLN A 42 -5.50 -9.89 3.96
C GLN A 42 -4.89 -9.26 2.71
N LYS A 43 -5.69 -9.05 1.65
CA LYS A 43 -5.26 -8.35 0.43
C LYS A 43 -4.88 -6.90 0.71
N THR A 44 -5.67 -6.16 1.48
CA THR A 44 -5.37 -4.79 1.91
C THR A 44 -4.04 -4.75 2.66
N TYR A 45 -3.87 -5.63 3.65
CA TYR A 45 -2.65 -5.73 4.46
C TYR A 45 -1.40 -6.00 3.62
N ILE A 46 -1.44 -6.98 2.72
CA ILE A 46 -0.31 -7.33 1.84
C ILE A 46 0.07 -6.14 0.94
N ASN A 47 -0.91 -5.45 0.37
CA ASN A 47 -0.63 -4.31 -0.50
C ASN A 47 -0.02 -3.13 0.28
N PHE A 48 -0.48 -2.84 1.50
CA PHE A 48 0.18 -1.84 2.35
C PHE A 48 1.62 -2.22 2.69
N LYS A 49 1.92 -3.49 3.01
CA LYS A 49 3.32 -3.92 3.22
C LYS A 49 4.18 -3.68 1.98
N ASN A 50 3.64 -3.92 0.78
CA ASN A 50 4.35 -3.66 -0.46
C ASN A 50 4.61 -2.16 -0.66
N ILE A 51 3.62 -1.30 -0.39
CA ILE A 51 3.78 0.16 -0.47
C ILE A 51 4.90 0.61 0.47
N ILE A 52 4.80 0.26 1.75
CA ILE A 52 5.78 0.61 2.79
C ILE A 52 7.18 0.13 2.40
N TYR A 53 7.30 -1.12 1.95
CA TYR A 53 8.57 -1.67 1.49
C TYR A 53 9.17 -0.84 0.35
N TRP A 54 8.41 -0.54 -0.71
CA TRP A 54 8.96 0.19 -1.85
C TRP A 54 9.29 1.65 -1.52
N LEU A 55 8.53 2.30 -0.63
CA LEU A 55 8.86 3.63 -0.13
C LEU A 55 10.17 3.62 0.67
N ASP A 56 10.35 2.66 1.58
CA ASP A 56 11.59 2.47 2.33
C ASP A 56 12.80 2.20 1.41
N GLN A 57 12.63 1.37 0.37
CA GLN A 57 13.68 1.14 -0.62
C GLN A 57 14.01 2.39 -1.43
N CYS A 58 13.01 3.20 -1.78
CA CYS A 58 13.23 4.49 -2.44
C CYS A 58 14.01 5.45 -1.55
N GLN A 59 13.70 5.53 -0.26
CA GLN A 59 14.41 6.39 0.68
C GLN A 59 15.86 5.95 0.87
N LYS A 60 16.10 4.66 1.14
CA LYS A 60 17.45 4.08 1.29
C LYS A 60 18.33 4.28 0.06
N SER A 61 17.72 4.26 -1.12
CA SER A 61 18.43 4.45 -2.40
C SER A 61 18.53 5.91 -2.84
N GLY A 62 17.94 6.85 -2.09
CA GLY A 62 17.91 8.28 -2.44
C GLY A 62 17.01 8.63 -3.64
N TYR A 63 16.11 7.74 -4.06
CA TYR A 63 15.21 7.97 -5.21
C TYR A 63 13.97 8.80 -4.88
N LEU A 64 13.57 8.82 -3.61
CA LEU A 64 12.46 9.62 -3.08
C LEU A 64 12.78 9.97 -1.62
N GLN A 65 12.73 11.25 -1.27
CA GLN A 65 13.07 11.74 0.07
C GLN A 65 11.86 12.37 0.76
N GLU A 66 10.76 11.62 0.80
CA GLU A 66 9.49 12.00 1.44
C GLU A 66 9.20 10.99 2.57
N PRO A 67 9.93 11.05 3.71
CA PRO A 67 9.78 10.10 4.82
C PRO A 67 8.37 10.07 5.43
N GLU A 68 7.63 11.17 5.31
CA GLU A 68 6.23 11.29 5.70
C GLU A 68 5.33 10.24 5.02
N LEU A 69 5.60 9.88 3.75
CA LEU A 69 4.79 8.89 3.02
C LEU A 69 4.85 7.51 3.67
N ILE A 70 5.99 7.13 4.27
CA ILE A 70 6.10 5.86 4.98
C ILE A 70 5.23 5.88 6.22
N ASN A 71 5.28 6.96 7.00
CA ASN A 71 4.47 7.12 8.21
C ASN A 71 2.98 7.14 7.88
N GLU A 72 2.58 7.84 6.81
CA GLU A 72 1.20 7.84 6.33
C GLU A 72 0.74 6.44 5.90
N ALA A 73 1.58 5.70 5.17
CA ALA A 73 1.25 4.34 4.75
C ALA A 73 1.12 3.36 5.92
N VAL A 74 1.97 3.50 6.95
CA VAL A 74 1.87 2.72 8.20
C VAL A 74 0.57 3.07 8.95
N ASN A 75 0.27 4.36 9.12
CA ASN A 75 -0.95 4.81 9.79
C ASN A 75 -2.21 4.31 9.06
N LEU A 76 -2.24 4.40 7.73
CA LEU A 76 -3.34 3.87 6.93
C LEU A 76 -3.48 2.36 7.05
N GLN A 77 -2.35 1.63 7.05
CA GLN A 77 -2.37 0.18 7.27
C GLN A 77 -3.02 -0.16 8.63
N GLU A 78 -2.64 0.53 9.70
CA GLU A 78 -3.22 0.32 11.02
C GLU A 78 -4.71 0.63 11.04
N LEU A 79 -5.14 1.75 10.45
CA LEU A 79 -6.56 2.12 10.38
C LEU A 79 -7.40 1.11 9.58
N CYS A 80 -6.86 0.58 8.48
CA CYS A 80 -7.59 -0.36 7.62
C CYS A 80 -7.60 -1.80 8.14
N CYS A 81 -6.59 -2.19 8.92
CA CYS A 81 -6.35 -3.58 9.33
C CYS A 81 -6.52 -3.84 10.84
N ASN A 82 -6.55 -2.83 11.71
CA ASN A 82 -6.72 -2.98 13.16
C ASN A 82 -8.11 -2.60 13.68
N GLN A 83 -9.13 -2.52 12.82
CA GLN A 83 -10.51 -2.43 13.29
C GLN A 83 -11.01 -3.85 13.64
N ALA A 84 -10.78 -4.23 14.90
CA ALA A 84 -11.38 -5.37 15.56
C ALA A 84 -12.81 -5.05 16.03
#